data_AF-I7FQF6-F1
#
_entry.id   AF-I7FQF6-F1
#
_cell.length_a   1.000
_cell.length_b   1.000
_cell.length_c   1.000
_cell.angle_alpha   90.00
_cell.angle_beta   90.00
_cell.angle_gamma   90.00
#
_symmetry.space_group_name_H-M   'P 1'
#
loop_
_entity.id
_entity.type
_entity.pdbx_description
1 polymer ?
#
loop_
_entity_poly.entity_id
_entity_poly.type
_entity_poly.pdbx_seq_one_letter_code
_entity_poly.pdbx_strand_id
1 'polypeptide(L)'
;MQSIVGQISVNSHAAAAIVASAAQSLERARDTEGPGRDEALLQASLDAARAKISVDELAARTGWLLFETGGATSVRTGLNLDRHWRNARTLASHNPDSYKLRYLGDYLLNGATPPTGSFF
;
A
#
# COMPACT_ATOMS: atom_id res chain seq x y z
N MET A 1 24.62 -9.09 2.20
CA MET A 1 24.16 -8.57 0.88
C MET A 1 23.09 -9.46 0.25
N GLN A 2 23.33 -10.77 0.01
CA GLN A 2 22.33 -11.66 -0.63
C GLN A 2 20.98 -11.68 0.10
N SER A 3 20.98 -11.76 1.45
CA SER A 3 19.75 -11.74 2.25
C SER A 3 18.95 -10.44 2.10
N ILE A 4 19.61 -9.28 2.03
CA ILE A 4 18.96 -7.97 1.85
C ILE A 4 18.33 -7.86 0.48
N VAL A 5 19.05 -8.27 -0.57
CA VAL A 5 18.50 -8.31 -1.94
C VAL A 5 17.30 -9.27 -2.01
N GLY A 6 17.38 -10.42 -1.34
CA GLY A 6 16.26 -11.34 -1.18
C GLY A 6 15.04 -10.69 -0.52
N GLN A 7 15.25 -9.94 0.58
CA GLN A 7 14.18 -9.23 1.27
C GLN A 7 13.54 -8.13 0.39
N ILE A 8 14.34 -7.37 -0.35
CA ILE A 8 13.85 -6.38 -1.32
C ILE A 8 12.96 -7.06 -2.38
N SER A 9 13.42 -8.20 -2.91
CA SER A 9 12.65 -8.98 -3.88
C SER A 9 11.31 -9.45 -3.32
N VAL A 10 11.30 -10.00 -2.09
CA VAL A 10 10.08 -10.44 -1.40
C VAL A 10 9.11 -9.26 -1.19
N ASN A 11 9.61 -8.11 -0.71
CA ASN A 11 8.77 -6.93 -0.50
C ASN A 11 8.16 -6.44 -1.82
N SER A 12 8.95 -6.42 -2.90
CA SER A 12 8.49 -6.00 -4.22
C SER A 12 7.45 -6.96 -4.78
N HIS A 13 7.64 -8.28 -4.59
CA HIS A 13 6.68 -9.30 -5.00
C HIS A 13 5.36 -9.16 -4.24
N ALA A 14 5.42 -9.00 -2.91
CA ALA A 14 4.25 -8.79 -2.07
C ALA A 14 3.47 -7.53 -2.48
N ALA A 15 4.16 -6.40 -2.68
CA ALA A 15 3.53 -5.16 -3.13
C ALA A 15 2.83 -5.34 -4.48
N ALA A 16 3.47 -6.01 -5.45
CA ALA A 16 2.87 -6.27 -6.76
C ALA A 16 1.61 -7.16 -6.65
N ALA A 17 1.66 -8.23 -5.86
CA ALA A 17 0.53 -9.12 -5.65
C ALA A 17 -0.66 -8.41 -4.97
N ILE A 18 -0.38 -7.58 -3.97
CA ILE A 18 -1.39 -6.78 -3.25
C ILE A 18 -2.08 -5.79 -4.20
N VAL A 19 -1.31 -5.06 -5.01
CA VAL A 19 -1.87 -4.12 -6.00
C VAL A 19 -2.71 -4.86 -7.04
N ALA A 20 -2.23 -6.00 -7.55
CA ALA A 20 -2.97 -6.81 -8.50
C ALA A 20 -4.31 -7.31 -7.92
N SER A 21 -4.32 -7.74 -6.66
CA SER A 21 -5.54 -8.16 -5.96
C SER A 21 -6.54 -7.01 -5.82
N ALA A 22 -6.11 -5.82 -5.41
CA ALA A 22 -7.00 -4.66 -5.32
C ALA A 22 -7.54 -4.23 -6.69
N ALA A 23 -6.72 -4.31 -7.75
CA ALA A 23 -7.15 -4.05 -9.12
C ALA A 23 -8.24 -5.03 -9.58
N GLN A 24 -8.15 -6.31 -9.21
CA GLN A 24 -9.19 -7.30 -9.51
C GLN A 24 -10.50 -6.99 -8.78
N SER A 25 -10.45 -6.47 -7.55
CA SER A 25 -11.66 -6.04 -6.83
C SER A 25 -12.31 -4.82 -7.49
N LEU A 26 -11.51 -3.85 -7.95
CA LEU A 26 -12.00 -2.71 -8.73
C LEU A 26 -12.64 -3.15 -10.05
N GLU A 27 -12.02 -4.10 -10.75
CA GLU A 27 -12.56 -4.67 -11.99
C GLU A 27 -13.92 -5.34 -11.75
N ARG A 28 -14.02 -6.19 -10.71
CA ARG A 28 -15.28 -6.82 -10.31
C ARG A 28 -16.36 -5.78 -9.99
N ALA A 29 -16.02 -4.72 -9.26
CA ALA A 29 -16.95 -3.65 -8.94
C ALA A 29 -17.42 -2.89 -10.19
N ARG A 30 -16.52 -2.65 -11.15
CA ARG A 30 -16.85 -2.02 -12.44
C ARG A 30 -17.85 -2.87 -13.23
N ASP A 31 -17.63 -4.18 -13.27
CA ASP A 31 -18.40 -5.12 -14.08
C ASP A 31 -19.71 -5.58 -13.41
N THR A 32 -19.92 -5.25 -12.13
CA THR A 32 -21.14 -5.61 -11.40
C THR A 32 -22.26 -4.61 -11.66
N GLU A 33 -23.42 -5.12 -12.08
CA GLU A 33 -24.66 -4.38 -12.28
C GLU A 33 -25.77 -4.84 -11.32
N GLY A 34 -26.77 -3.98 -11.11
CA GLY A 34 -27.94 -4.31 -10.31
C GLY A 34 -27.67 -4.37 -8.79
N PRO A 35 -28.49 -5.13 -8.03
CA PRO A 35 -28.49 -5.09 -6.56
C PRO A 35 -27.16 -5.40 -5.85
N GLY A 36 -26.19 -6.05 -6.52
CA GLY A 36 -24.88 -6.39 -5.94
C GLY A 36 -23.81 -5.31 -6.11
N ARG A 37 -24.11 -4.20 -6.83
CA ARG A 37 -23.11 -3.19 -7.18
C ARG A 37 -22.52 -2.49 -5.96
N ASP A 38 -23.34 -2.13 -4.99
CA ASP A 38 -22.89 -1.39 -3.79
C ASP A 38 -21.96 -2.24 -2.92
N GLU A 39 -22.26 -3.54 -2.79
CA GLU A 39 -21.39 -4.49 -2.09
C GLU A 39 -20.04 -4.66 -2.80
N ALA A 40 -20.05 -4.78 -4.12
CA ALA A 40 -18.83 -4.88 -4.92
C ALA A 40 -17.96 -3.61 -4.81
N LEU A 41 -18.58 -2.42 -4.85
CA LEU A 41 -17.91 -1.15 -4.64
C LEU A 41 -17.30 -1.06 -3.23
N LEU A 42 -18.05 -1.46 -2.21
CA LEU A 42 -17.56 -1.50 -0.83
C LEU A 42 -16.34 -2.41 -0.70
N GLN A 43 -16.38 -3.62 -1.26
CA GLN A 43 -15.22 -4.53 -1.23
C GLN A 43 -14.01 -3.94 -1.96
N ALA A 44 -14.23 -3.31 -3.12
CA ALA A 44 -13.15 -2.65 -3.85
C ALA A 44 -12.51 -1.50 -3.06
N SER A 45 -13.31 -0.69 -2.35
CA SER A 45 -12.80 0.36 -1.47
C SER A 45 -12.00 -0.20 -0.29
N LEU A 46 -12.49 -1.26 0.36
CA LEU A 46 -11.77 -1.93 1.45
C LEU A 46 -10.43 -2.50 0.97
N ASP A 47 -10.40 -3.15 -0.19
CA ASP A 47 -9.19 -3.73 -0.75
C ASP A 47 -8.19 -2.66 -1.23
N ALA A 48 -8.68 -1.55 -1.81
CA ALA A 48 -7.84 -0.41 -2.15
C ALA A 48 -7.20 0.22 -0.90
N ALA A 49 -7.95 0.34 0.20
CA ALA A 49 -7.42 0.85 1.46
C ALA A 49 -6.36 -0.08 2.05
N ARG A 50 -6.60 -1.39 2.07
CA ARG A 50 -5.62 -2.41 2.49
C ARG A 50 -4.36 -2.34 1.64
N ALA A 51 -4.50 -2.24 0.32
CA ALA A 51 -3.39 -2.15 -0.60
C ALA A 51 -2.54 -0.90 -0.35
N LYS A 52 -3.17 0.28 -0.23
CA LYS A 52 -2.48 1.54 0.09
C LYS A 52 -1.61 1.41 1.34
N ILE A 53 -2.21 0.99 2.46
CA ILE A 53 -1.51 0.90 3.76
C ILE A 53 -0.33 -0.07 3.65
N SER A 54 -0.56 -1.24 3.05
CA SER A 54 0.45 -2.30 2.97
C SER A 54 1.62 -1.90 2.06
N VAL A 55 1.33 -1.29 0.91
CA VAL A 55 2.33 -0.84 -0.06
C VAL A 55 3.17 0.31 0.51
N ASP A 56 2.57 1.23 1.25
CA ASP A 56 3.30 2.33 1.88
C ASP A 56 4.35 1.82 2.88
N GLU A 57 3.99 0.83 3.70
CA GLU A 57 4.91 0.22 4.65
C GLU A 57 6.03 -0.56 3.94
N LEU A 58 5.67 -1.39 2.94
CA LEU A 58 6.63 -2.15 2.14
C LEU A 58 7.60 -1.23 1.40
N ALA A 59 7.11 -0.14 0.81
CA ALA A 59 7.92 0.85 0.09
C ALA A 59 8.89 1.57 1.04
N ALA A 60 8.41 2.02 2.20
CA ALA A 60 9.25 2.66 3.21
C ALA A 60 10.36 1.72 3.70
N ARG A 61 10.01 0.47 4.03
CA ARG A 61 10.99 -0.55 4.46
C ARG A 61 12.00 -0.87 3.37
N THR A 62 11.55 -1.01 2.14
CA THR A 62 12.41 -1.32 0.99
C THR A 62 13.38 -0.18 0.69
N GLY A 63 12.92 1.08 0.79
CA GLY A 63 13.77 2.26 0.68
C GLY A 63 14.90 2.27 1.71
N TRP A 64 14.64 1.83 2.95
CA TRP A 64 15.67 1.67 3.98
C TRP A 64 16.67 0.55 3.64
N LEU A 65 16.19 -0.61 3.21
CA LEU A 65 17.03 -1.77 2.91
C LEU A 65 18.08 -1.51 1.82
N LEU A 66 17.88 -0.52 0.95
CA LEU A 66 18.90 -0.08 0.00
C LEU A 66 20.21 0.30 0.69
N PHE A 67 20.15 0.93 1.87
CA PHE A 67 21.35 1.34 2.60
C PHE A 67 22.08 0.16 3.27
N GLU A 68 21.35 -0.89 3.62
CA GLU A 68 21.91 -2.13 4.18
C GLU A 68 22.68 -2.96 3.12
N THR A 69 22.50 -2.67 1.83
CA THR A 69 23.25 -3.37 0.76
C THR A 69 24.71 -2.92 0.68
N GLY A 70 24.99 -1.62 0.85
CA GLY A 70 26.31 -1.03 0.66
C GLY A 70 26.93 -0.41 1.91
N GLY A 71 26.26 -0.52 3.06
CA GLY A 71 26.70 0.09 4.32
C GLY A 71 26.96 1.59 4.16
N ALA A 72 27.99 2.14 4.79
CA ALA A 72 28.31 3.56 4.73
C ALA A 72 28.58 4.11 3.30
N THR A 73 28.92 3.28 2.31
CA THR A 73 29.12 3.78 0.94
C THR A 73 27.80 4.09 0.23
N SER A 74 26.71 3.46 0.65
CA SER A 74 25.37 3.68 0.09
C SER A 74 24.77 5.04 0.45
N VAL A 75 25.27 5.70 1.51
CA VAL A 75 24.82 7.04 1.91
C VAL A 75 25.43 8.18 1.09
N ARG A 76 26.30 7.88 0.12
CA ARG A 76 26.89 8.89 -0.76
C ARG A 76 25.78 9.62 -1.51
N THR A 77 25.77 10.95 -1.40
CA THR A 77 24.79 11.83 -2.04
C THR A 77 24.71 11.62 -3.57
N GLY A 78 25.83 11.30 -4.22
CA GLY A 78 25.89 11.00 -5.65
C GLY A 78 25.09 9.76 -6.08
N LEU A 79 24.80 8.82 -5.18
CA LEU A 79 23.93 7.66 -5.47
C LEU A 79 22.44 8.03 -5.34
N ASN A 80 22.12 9.04 -4.52
CA ASN A 80 20.78 9.59 -4.33
C ASN A 80 19.73 8.49 -4.02
N LEU A 81 20.10 7.48 -3.21
CA LEU A 81 19.23 6.34 -2.87
C LEU A 81 18.10 6.74 -1.91
N ASP A 82 18.32 7.77 -1.11
CA ASP A 82 17.35 8.35 -0.17
C ASP A 82 16.10 8.89 -0.88
N ARG A 83 16.18 9.20 -2.18
CA ARG A 83 15.03 9.61 -3.00
C ARG A 83 13.88 8.60 -2.96
N HIS A 84 14.18 7.31 -2.88
CA HIS A 84 13.15 6.27 -2.90
C HIS A 84 12.31 6.32 -1.64
N TRP A 85 12.96 6.44 -0.48
CA TRP A 85 12.26 6.61 0.80
C TRP A 85 11.53 7.95 0.87
N ARG A 86 12.18 9.06 0.46
CA ARG A 86 11.55 10.39 0.46
C ARG A 86 10.30 10.43 -0.40
N ASN A 87 10.36 9.90 -1.63
CA ASN A 87 9.23 9.88 -2.54
C ASN A 87 8.08 9.03 -1.99
N ALA A 88 8.37 7.83 -1.47
CA ALA A 88 7.37 6.97 -0.85
C ALA A 88 6.71 7.66 0.35
N ARG A 89 7.50 8.29 1.23
CA ARG A 89 6.98 9.01 2.41
C ARG A 89 6.12 10.21 2.02
N THR A 90 6.50 10.95 0.97
CA THR A 90 5.70 12.06 0.44
C THR A 90 4.34 11.57 -0.04
N LEU A 91 4.30 10.52 -0.87
CA LEU A 91 3.04 9.95 -1.39
C LEU A 91 2.17 9.40 -0.26
N ALA A 92 2.75 8.64 0.67
CA ALA A 92 2.05 8.07 1.81
C ALA A 92 1.39 9.13 2.71
N SER A 93 1.94 10.34 2.75
CA SER A 93 1.46 11.43 3.62
C SER A 93 0.22 12.15 3.07
N HIS A 94 -0.11 12.00 1.77
CA HIS A 94 -1.28 12.66 1.18
C HIS A 94 -2.60 12.17 1.79
N ASN A 95 -2.65 10.89 2.19
CA ASN A 95 -3.84 10.26 2.76
C ASN A 95 -3.43 9.48 4.03
N PRO A 96 -3.62 10.05 5.24
CA PRO A 96 -3.13 9.43 6.47
C PRO A 96 -3.71 8.03 6.70
N ASP A 97 -2.85 7.05 6.97
CA ASP A 97 -3.26 5.65 7.21
C ASP A 97 -4.17 5.50 8.42
N SER A 98 -4.01 6.35 9.42
CA SER A 98 -4.79 6.30 10.67
C SER A 98 -6.29 6.33 10.43
N TYR A 99 -6.78 7.12 9.47
CA TYR A 99 -8.20 7.15 9.13
C TYR A 99 -8.66 5.86 8.45
N LYS A 100 -7.89 5.36 7.48
CA LYS A 100 -8.21 4.11 6.78
C LYS A 100 -8.20 2.92 7.72
N LEU A 101 -7.20 2.82 8.61
CA LEU A 101 -7.12 1.80 9.64
C LEU A 101 -8.31 1.87 10.61
N ARG A 102 -8.72 3.07 11.03
CA ARG A 102 -9.90 3.26 11.89
C ARG A 102 -11.17 2.74 11.21
N TYR A 103 -11.44 3.16 9.97
CA TYR A 103 -12.65 2.72 9.25
C TYR A 103 -12.62 1.24 8.88
N LEU A 104 -11.46 0.70 8.52
CA LEU A 104 -11.30 -0.73 8.27
C LEU A 104 -11.57 -1.54 9.55
N GLY A 105 -11.04 -1.10 10.69
CA GLY A 105 -11.28 -1.73 11.98
C GLY A 105 -12.76 -1.67 12.39
N ASP A 106 -13.40 -0.51 12.25
CA ASP A 106 -14.82 -0.32 12.57
C ASP A 106 -15.73 -1.17 11.66
N TYR A 107 -15.41 -1.27 10.37
CA TYR A 107 -16.10 -2.19 9.46
C TYR A 107 -15.96 -3.65 9.90
N LEU A 108 -14.74 -4.10 10.23
CA LEU A 108 -14.49 -5.49 10.63
C LEU A 108 -15.11 -5.87 11.97
N LEU A 109 -15.21 -4.92 12.91
CA LEU A 109 -15.74 -5.16 14.25
C LEU A 109 -17.26 -4.96 14.33
N ASN A 110 -17.78 -3.91 13.70
CA ASN A 110 -19.14 -3.43 13.90
C ASN A 110 -20.00 -3.48 12.62
N GLY A 111 -19.42 -3.85 11.48
CA GLY A 111 -20.12 -3.81 10.19
C GLY A 111 -20.41 -2.39 9.68
N ALA A 112 -19.79 -1.36 10.29
CA ALA A 112 -20.00 0.03 9.91
C ALA A 112 -19.42 0.31 8.52
N THR A 113 -20.27 0.75 7.58
CA THR A 113 -19.82 1.09 6.22
C THR A 113 -18.87 2.29 6.26
N PRO A 114 -17.65 2.18 5.70
CA PRO A 114 -16.73 3.31 5.59
C PRO A 114 -17.32 4.47 4.79
N PRO A 115 -16.88 5.71 5.04
CA PRO A 115 -17.32 6.86 4.25
C PRO A 115 -16.86 6.74 2.80
N THR A 116 -17.62 7.33 1.86
CA THR A 116 -17.33 7.30 0.41
C THR A 116 -16.52 8.52 -0.07
N GLY A 117 -16.10 9.40 0.83
CA GLY A 117 -15.39 10.65 0.51
C GLY A 117 -13.87 10.48 0.38
N SER A 118 -13.20 11.55 -0.08
CA SER A 118 -11.78 11.60 -0.52
C SER A 118 -10.69 11.04 0.43
N PHE A 119 -11.05 10.62 1.64
CA PHE A 119 -10.13 10.08 2.65
C PHE A 119 -10.23 8.56 2.85
N PHE A 120 -11.22 7.89 2.25
CA PHE A 120 -11.33 6.43 2.25
C PHE A 120 -11.35 5.90 0.82
#